data_AF-A0A1C7GZ37-F1
#
_entry.id   AF-A0A1C7GZ37-F1
#
_cell.length_a   1.000
_cell.length_b   1.000
_cell.length_c   1.000
_cell.angle_alpha   90.00
_cell.angle_beta   90.00
_cell.angle_gamma   90.00
#
_symmetry.space_group_name_H-M   'P 1'
#
loop_
_entity.id
_entity.type
_entity.pdbx_description
1 polymer ?
#
loop_
_entity_poly.entity_id
_entity_poly.type
_entity_poly.pdbx_seq_one_letter_code
_entity_poly.pdbx_strand_id
1 'polypeptide(L)'
;MELYIDIAKSEYHTFFSQKENNEGKKWSYSYVYFLEDLKLVYNLLCNNTTRTITHLFNVCNSHNIISKSGKKWTNRNMLEIVNALKNFGLISIDENKPINVNLFDNKEDKLTEQDVRIFKDIYINYFRFREFHQLFITSEQQPSLDILYNESNPIYSFSSYGRFVNSFMIDCDNYEHIIEIDKKDSEIMRFWDVYIKWGETLGLIEKFPLKAWGIHFIPSVKSLNIVYYKKSMPRNYSIFDFIDNEYQAEYIYIPDIIKLLISKERFSLEDIKSKLVDECVRMPHRYRAQSTSAIFVQKKEEFLFPLMGNTYITHLLKLS
;
A
#
# COMPACT_ATOMS: atom_id res chain seq x y z
N MET A 1 -5.44 24.81 3.04
CA MET A 1 -4.45 25.71 2.41
C MET A 1 -3.90 24.99 1.18
N GLU A 2 -3.79 25.64 0.03
CA GLU A 2 -3.20 25.00 -1.17
C GLU A 2 -1.66 25.14 -1.09
N LEU A 3 -0.94 24.04 -1.31
CA LEU A 3 0.52 23.98 -1.33
C LEU A 3 0.98 23.52 -2.72
N TYR A 4 1.82 24.32 -3.36
CA TYR A 4 2.41 24.02 -4.66
C TYR A 4 3.90 23.75 -4.50
N ILE A 5 4.34 22.58 -4.95
CA ILE A 5 5.73 22.13 -4.90
C ILE A 5 6.27 22.16 -6.34
N ASP A 6 7.32 22.94 -6.58
CA ASP A 6 7.98 23.00 -7.89
C ASP A 6 9.05 21.90 -7.99
N ILE A 7 8.80 20.92 -8.86
CA ILE A 7 9.68 19.79 -9.15
C ILE A 7 10.41 19.95 -10.50
N ALA A 8 10.29 21.10 -11.16
CA ALA A 8 10.93 21.34 -12.45
C ALA A 8 12.46 21.38 -12.35
N LYS A 9 12.99 21.68 -11.16
CA LYS A 9 14.43 21.77 -10.87
C LYS A 9 14.98 20.59 -10.08
N SER A 10 14.14 19.60 -9.75
CA SER A 10 14.58 18.40 -9.04
C SER A 10 15.58 17.60 -9.89
N GLU A 11 16.50 16.93 -9.22
CA GLU A 11 17.41 15.97 -9.82
C GLU A 11 16.71 14.62 -9.98
N TYR A 12 16.78 14.05 -11.18
CA TYR A 12 16.14 12.79 -11.52
C TYR A 12 17.17 11.66 -11.57
N HIS A 13 16.98 10.69 -10.68
CA HIS A 13 17.77 9.46 -10.59
C HIS A 13 17.01 8.31 -11.23
N THR A 14 17.71 7.40 -11.91
CA THR A 14 17.07 6.24 -12.53
C THR A 14 16.76 5.18 -11.48
N PHE A 15 15.56 4.60 -11.53
CA PHE A 15 15.21 3.41 -10.76
C PHE A 15 16.01 2.20 -11.28
N PHE A 16 16.89 1.66 -10.44
CA PHE A 16 17.71 0.50 -10.81
C PHE A 16 17.03 -0.81 -10.38
N SER A 17 16.41 -1.48 -11.35
CA SER A 17 15.97 -2.88 -11.18
C SER A 17 17.18 -3.81 -11.12
N GLN A 18 17.13 -4.78 -10.22
CA GLN A 18 18.10 -5.87 -10.17
C GLN A 18 18.00 -6.73 -11.43
N LYS A 19 19.15 -7.24 -11.90
CA LYS A 19 19.18 -8.21 -13.00
C LYS A 19 18.54 -9.52 -12.53
N GLU A 20 17.80 -10.16 -13.42
CA GLU A 20 17.23 -11.48 -13.15
C GLU A 20 18.38 -12.50 -13.00
N ASN A 21 18.65 -12.94 -11.76
CA ASN A 21 19.69 -13.92 -11.48
C ASN A 21 19.23 -15.39 -11.64
N ASN A 22 18.14 -15.64 -12.35
CA ASN A 22 17.63 -16.99 -12.56
C ASN A 22 17.84 -17.43 -14.00
N GLU A 23 18.91 -18.21 -14.23
CA GLU A 23 19.13 -18.95 -15.47
C GLU A 23 17.85 -19.74 -15.83
N GLY A 24 17.21 -19.36 -16.93
CA GLY A 24 16.08 -20.10 -17.52
C GLY A 24 14.66 -19.55 -17.30
N LYS A 25 14.44 -18.57 -16.42
CA LYS A 25 13.10 -17.95 -16.24
C LYS A 25 13.04 -16.55 -16.86
N LYS A 26 12.09 -16.33 -17.78
CA LYS A 26 11.86 -15.02 -18.45
C LYS A 26 10.80 -14.13 -17.78
N TRP A 27 10.14 -14.59 -16.72
CA TRP A 27 8.95 -13.96 -16.15
C TRP A 27 9.14 -13.72 -14.66
N SER A 28 9.86 -12.66 -14.29
CA SER A 28 10.00 -12.27 -12.88
C SER A 28 8.91 -11.31 -12.39
N TYR A 29 8.12 -10.70 -13.26
CA TYR A 29 7.02 -9.84 -12.82
C TYR A 29 5.73 -10.66 -12.70
N SER A 30 5.27 -10.87 -11.48
CA SER A 30 4.08 -11.67 -11.18
C SER A 30 2.85 -10.78 -10.99
N TYR A 31 2.08 -10.56 -12.06
CA TYR A 31 0.93 -9.64 -12.08
C TYR A 31 -0.34 -10.17 -11.41
N VAL A 32 -0.22 -10.59 -10.15
CA VAL A 32 -1.33 -11.18 -9.41
C VAL A 32 -1.85 -10.20 -8.38
N TYR A 33 -3.05 -9.66 -8.59
CA TYR A 33 -3.62 -8.62 -7.73
C TYR A 33 -4.37 -9.14 -6.49
N PHE A 34 -4.79 -10.41 -6.50
CA PHE A 34 -5.62 -11.00 -5.46
C PHE A 34 -4.91 -12.20 -4.84
N LEU A 35 -4.64 -12.13 -3.53
CA LEU A 35 -3.94 -13.18 -2.80
C LEU A 35 -4.79 -14.45 -2.68
N GLU A 36 -6.12 -14.30 -2.63
CA GLU A 36 -7.05 -15.42 -2.60
C GLU A 36 -6.96 -16.28 -3.87
N ASP A 37 -6.68 -15.66 -5.03
CA ASP A 37 -6.49 -16.39 -6.29
C ASP A 37 -5.21 -17.25 -6.23
N LEU A 38 -4.15 -16.79 -5.57
CA LEU A 38 -2.94 -17.61 -5.32
C LEU A 38 -3.25 -18.79 -4.40
N LYS A 39 -3.88 -18.53 -3.25
CA LYS A 39 -4.26 -19.56 -2.27
C LYS A 39 -5.14 -20.62 -2.92
N LEU A 40 -6.16 -20.21 -3.66
CA LEU A 40 -7.08 -21.10 -4.36
C LEU A 40 -6.34 -22.04 -5.32
N VAL A 41 -5.54 -21.50 -6.24
CA VAL A 41 -4.84 -22.32 -7.23
C VAL A 41 -3.78 -23.21 -6.56
N TYR A 42 -3.14 -22.73 -5.50
CA TYR A 42 -2.24 -23.55 -4.69
C TYR A 42 -2.94 -24.74 -4.06
N ASN A 43 -4.10 -24.51 -3.43
CA ASN A 43 -4.88 -25.57 -2.78
C ASN A 43 -5.40 -26.59 -3.80
N LEU A 44 -5.80 -26.13 -5.01
CA LEU A 44 -6.14 -27.02 -6.12
C LEU A 44 -4.94 -27.90 -6.52
N LEU A 45 -3.72 -27.35 -6.58
CA LEU A 45 -2.51 -28.13 -6.87
C LEU A 45 -2.17 -29.14 -5.76
N CYS A 46 -2.49 -28.83 -4.50
CA CYS A 46 -2.32 -29.74 -3.36
C CYS A 46 -3.30 -30.93 -3.42
N ASN A 47 -4.54 -30.66 -3.81
CA ASN A 47 -5.62 -31.66 -3.79
C ASN A 47 -5.69 -32.55 -5.04
N ASN A 48 -4.97 -32.21 -6.11
CA ASN A 48 -5.01 -32.95 -7.37
C ASN A 48 -3.69 -33.66 -7.68
N THR A 49 -3.79 -34.89 -8.20
CA THR A 49 -2.64 -35.67 -8.69
C THR A 49 -2.14 -35.16 -10.03
N THR A 50 -3.06 -34.72 -10.91
CA THR A 50 -2.72 -34.12 -12.21
C THR A 50 -2.53 -32.61 -12.04
N ARG A 51 -1.33 -32.10 -12.32
CA ARG A 51 -0.94 -30.70 -12.04
C ARG A 51 -0.67 -29.87 -13.29
N THR A 52 -1.40 -30.16 -14.36
CA THR A 52 -1.31 -29.39 -15.61
C THR A 52 -2.22 -28.17 -15.57
N ILE A 53 -1.83 -27.10 -16.26
CA ILE A 53 -2.62 -25.86 -16.35
C ILE A 53 -4.02 -26.14 -16.91
N THR A 54 -4.11 -26.98 -17.95
CA THR A 54 -5.39 -27.39 -18.57
C THR A 54 -6.29 -28.10 -17.56
N HIS A 55 -5.72 -28.96 -16.71
CA HIS A 55 -6.50 -29.65 -15.69
C HIS A 55 -7.05 -28.67 -14.65
N LEU A 56 -6.21 -27.77 -14.11
CA LEU A 56 -6.65 -26.74 -13.17
C LEU A 56 -7.77 -25.85 -13.77
N PHE A 57 -7.59 -25.43 -15.01
CA PHE A 57 -8.58 -24.64 -15.74
C PHE A 57 -9.91 -25.40 -15.88
N ASN A 58 -9.87 -26.69 -16.22
CA ASN A 58 -11.07 -27.52 -16.33
C ASN A 58 -11.76 -27.70 -14.98
N VAL A 59 -11.02 -27.89 -13.90
CA VAL A 59 -11.57 -27.98 -12.53
C VAL A 59 -12.28 -26.70 -12.14
N CYS A 60 -11.67 -25.54 -12.41
CA CYS A 60 -12.32 -24.24 -12.14
C CYS A 60 -13.62 -24.08 -12.93
N ASN A 61 -13.63 -24.47 -14.21
CA ASN A 61 -14.82 -24.37 -15.05
C ASN A 61 -15.93 -25.33 -14.63
N SER A 62 -15.60 -26.60 -14.32
CA SER A 62 -16.60 -27.60 -13.96
C SER A 62 -17.29 -27.31 -12.63
N HIS A 63 -16.58 -26.67 -11.69
CA HIS A 63 -17.12 -26.28 -10.38
C HIS A 63 -17.58 -24.82 -10.33
N ASN A 64 -17.63 -24.12 -11.47
CA ASN A 64 -17.98 -22.68 -11.55
C ASN A 64 -17.19 -21.79 -10.57
N ILE A 65 -15.91 -22.10 -10.33
CA ILE A 65 -15.02 -21.30 -9.51
C ILE A 65 -14.67 -20.03 -10.29
N ILE A 66 -14.84 -18.86 -9.66
CA ILE A 66 -14.57 -17.55 -10.28
C ILE A 66 -13.40 -16.90 -9.53
N SER A 67 -12.53 -16.20 -10.27
CA SER A 67 -11.46 -15.39 -9.64
C SER A 67 -12.05 -14.33 -8.72
N LYS A 68 -11.29 -13.90 -7.72
CA LYS A 68 -11.65 -12.78 -6.85
C LYS A 68 -11.94 -11.48 -7.60
N SER A 69 -11.39 -11.32 -8.81
CA SER A 69 -11.70 -10.22 -9.74
C SER A 69 -13.13 -10.25 -10.31
N GLY A 70 -13.89 -11.32 -10.06
CA GLY A 70 -15.22 -11.56 -10.65
C GLY A 70 -15.17 -12.12 -12.09
N LYS A 71 -13.97 -12.37 -12.64
CA LYS A 71 -13.80 -12.89 -14.00
C LYS A 71 -13.68 -14.41 -14.01
N LYS A 72 -14.21 -15.04 -15.05
CA LYS A 72 -13.94 -16.46 -15.33
C LYS A 72 -12.46 -16.67 -15.60
N TRP A 73 -11.96 -17.82 -15.19
CA TRP A 73 -10.59 -18.23 -15.48
C TRP A 73 -10.37 -18.35 -16.99
N THR A 74 -9.13 -18.15 -17.41
CA THR A 74 -8.64 -18.45 -18.77
C THR A 74 -7.33 -19.22 -18.63
N ASN A 75 -6.91 -19.93 -19.69
CA ASN A 75 -5.61 -20.59 -19.69
C ASN A 75 -4.46 -19.60 -19.43
N ARG A 76 -4.56 -18.37 -19.95
CA ARG A 76 -3.56 -17.33 -19.75
C ARG A 76 -3.48 -16.91 -18.28
N ASN A 77 -4.60 -16.57 -17.67
CA ASN A 77 -4.62 -16.15 -16.27
C ASN A 77 -4.18 -17.29 -15.33
N MET A 78 -4.56 -18.54 -15.64
CA MET A 78 -4.12 -19.70 -14.88
C MET A 78 -2.60 -19.90 -14.98
N LEU A 79 -2.03 -19.75 -16.18
CA LEU A 79 -0.57 -19.77 -16.39
C LEU A 79 0.12 -18.65 -15.60
N GLU A 80 -0.43 -17.44 -15.58
CA GLU A 80 0.11 -16.31 -14.80
C GLU A 80 0.14 -16.62 -13.29
N ILE A 81 -0.93 -17.19 -12.74
CA ILE A 81 -0.99 -17.62 -11.33
C ILE A 81 0.03 -18.73 -11.05
N VAL A 82 0.07 -19.78 -11.88
CA VAL A 82 1.01 -20.90 -11.68
C VAL A 82 2.47 -20.42 -11.75
N ASN A 83 2.79 -19.51 -12.68
CA ASN A 83 4.12 -18.91 -12.75
C ASN A 83 4.43 -18.05 -11.52
N ALA A 84 3.46 -17.30 -11.00
CA ALA A 84 3.64 -16.56 -9.75
C ALA A 84 3.93 -17.49 -8.56
N LEU A 85 3.18 -18.60 -8.43
CA LEU A 85 3.46 -19.61 -7.40
C LEU A 85 4.90 -20.16 -7.50
N LYS A 86 5.43 -20.35 -8.72
CA LYS A 86 6.84 -20.75 -8.93
C LYS A 86 7.82 -19.65 -8.53
N ASN A 87 7.49 -18.39 -8.78
CA ASN A 87 8.36 -17.25 -8.46
C ASN A 87 8.41 -16.98 -6.96
N PHE A 88 7.30 -17.22 -6.26
CA PHE A 88 7.22 -17.13 -4.81
C PHE A 88 7.76 -18.38 -4.10
N GLY A 89 8.30 -19.36 -4.84
CA GLY A 89 8.87 -20.58 -4.25
C GLY A 89 7.84 -21.52 -3.60
N LEU A 90 6.56 -21.36 -3.93
CA LEU A 90 5.48 -22.15 -3.34
C LEU A 90 5.35 -23.54 -3.98
N ILE A 91 5.70 -23.64 -5.27
CA ILE A 91 5.66 -24.88 -6.04
C ILE A 91 6.98 -25.08 -6.80
N SER A 92 7.29 -26.33 -7.15
CA SER A 92 8.45 -26.68 -7.96
C SER A 92 8.36 -26.09 -9.37
N ILE A 93 9.53 -25.74 -9.93
CA ILE A 93 9.63 -25.09 -11.23
C ILE A 93 9.18 -26.02 -12.37
N ASP A 94 9.58 -27.29 -12.30
CA ASP A 94 9.40 -28.24 -13.41
C ASP A 94 8.08 -29.01 -13.33
N GLU A 95 7.68 -29.41 -12.12
CA GLU A 95 6.56 -30.35 -11.92
C GLU A 95 5.27 -29.69 -11.40
N ASN A 96 5.30 -28.38 -11.12
CA ASN A 96 4.22 -27.66 -10.43
C ASN A 96 3.81 -28.30 -9.09
N LYS A 97 4.73 -29.00 -8.44
CA LYS A 97 4.45 -29.74 -7.20
C LYS A 97 4.53 -28.78 -6.00
N PRO A 98 3.53 -28.74 -5.11
CA PRO A 98 3.60 -27.95 -3.88
C PRO A 98 4.82 -28.31 -3.04
N ILE A 99 5.55 -27.31 -2.57
CA ILE A 99 6.69 -27.50 -1.67
C ILE A 99 6.22 -27.98 -0.28
N ASN A 100 5.07 -27.47 0.20
CA ASN A 100 4.44 -27.89 1.45
C ASN A 100 2.91 -27.97 1.30
N VAL A 101 2.36 -29.18 1.20
CA VAL A 101 0.91 -29.40 1.00
C VAL A 101 0.01 -28.83 2.09
N ASN A 102 0.55 -28.52 3.28
CA ASN A 102 -0.18 -27.95 4.41
C ASN A 102 0.14 -26.48 4.65
N LEU A 103 0.65 -25.77 3.64
CA LEU A 103 1.06 -24.37 3.79
C LEU A 103 -0.13 -23.44 4.09
N PHE A 104 -1.23 -23.57 3.33
CA PHE A 104 -2.46 -22.81 3.55
C PHE A 104 -3.55 -23.71 4.11
N ASP A 105 -4.48 -23.14 4.88
CA ASP A 105 -5.68 -23.87 5.31
C ASP A 105 -6.67 -24.00 4.15
N ASN A 106 -7.11 -25.24 3.88
CA ASN A 106 -7.98 -25.61 2.77
C ASN A 106 -9.47 -25.35 3.03
N LYS A 107 -9.86 -24.93 4.24
CA LYS A 107 -11.27 -24.90 4.65
C LYS A 107 -11.99 -23.57 4.37
N GLU A 108 -11.25 -22.50 4.09
CA GLU A 108 -11.83 -21.15 3.97
C GLU A 108 -11.39 -20.43 2.69
N ASP A 109 -12.37 -19.82 2.00
CA ASP A 109 -12.14 -18.98 0.81
C ASP A 109 -11.50 -17.62 1.14
N LYS A 110 -11.54 -17.21 2.41
CA LYS A 110 -10.91 -15.98 2.90
C LYS A 110 -9.47 -16.26 3.36
N LEU A 111 -8.68 -15.20 3.41
CA LEU A 111 -7.35 -15.25 4.01
C LEU A 111 -7.49 -15.32 5.53
N THR A 112 -6.95 -16.37 6.12
CA THR A 112 -6.76 -16.48 7.57
C THR A 112 -5.57 -15.64 8.02
N GLU A 113 -5.40 -15.43 9.33
CA GLU A 113 -4.21 -14.77 9.87
C GLU A 113 -2.91 -15.48 9.47
N GLN A 114 -2.94 -16.82 9.39
CA GLN A 114 -1.79 -17.61 8.98
C GLN A 114 -1.47 -17.38 7.50
N ASP A 115 -2.48 -17.33 6.63
CA ASP A 115 -2.30 -17.02 5.21
C ASP A 115 -1.67 -15.62 5.05
N VAL A 116 -2.15 -14.64 5.81
CA VAL A 116 -1.59 -13.29 5.82
C VAL A 116 -0.12 -13.29 6.23
N ARG A 117 0.28 -14.08 7.24
CA ARG A 117 1.69 -14.20 7.64
C ARG A 117 2.57 -14.76 6.52
N ILE A 118 2.10 -15.79 5.82
CA ILE A 118 2.80 -16.39 4.67
C ILE A 118 2.95 -15.36 3.55
N PHE A 119 1.88 -14.64 3.20
CA PHE A 119 1.95 -13.63 2.16
C PHE A 119 2.78 -12.41 2.57
N LYS A 120 2.83 -12.03 3.85
CA LYS A 120 3.78 -11.03 4.35
C LYS A 120 5.23 -11.46 4.14
N ASP A 121 5.55 -12.72 4.44
CA ASP A 121 6.90 -13.24 4.21
C ASP A 121 7.30 -13.18 2.72
N ILE A 122 6.39 -13.61 1.83
CA ILE A 122 6.59 -13.47 0.37
C ILE A 122 6.74 -12.00 -0.01
N TYR A 123 5.89 -11.12 0.51
CA TYR A 123 5.91 -9.69 0.20
C TYR A 123 7.24 -9.05 0.56
N ILE A 124 7.84 -9.43 1.68
CA ILE A 124 9.12 -8.93 2.15
C ILE A 124 10.30 -9.54 1.39
N ASN A 125 10.25 -10.84 1.10
CA ASN A 125 11.42 -11.56 0.58
C ASN A 125 11.48 -11.59 -0.96
N TYR A 126 10.35 -11.43 -1.65
CA TYR A 126 10.34 -11.49 -3.10
C TYR A 126 11.15 -10.34 -3.71
N PHE A 127 12.19 -10.67 -4.47
CA PHE A 127 13.19 -9.70 -4.90
C PHE A 127 12.62 -8.50 -5.67
N ARG A 128 11.58 -8.68 -6.48
CA ARG A 128 10.91 -7.55 -7.16
C ARG A 128 10.14 -6.63 -6.22
N PHE A 129 9.60 -7.15 -5.12
CA PHE A 129 9.02 -6.29 -4.09
C PHE A 129 10.11 -5.59 -3.29
N ARG A 130 11.25 -6.26 -3.06
CA ARG A 130 12.41 -5.66 -2.39
C ARG A 130 12.97 -4.43 -3.09
N GLU A 131 12.92 -4.40 -4.43
CA GLU A 131 13.29 -3.22 -5.22
C GLU A 131 12.44 -1.99 -4.85
N PHE A 132 11.15 -2.18 -4.57
CA PHE A 132 10.29 -1.10 -4.11
C PHE A 132 10.39 -0.81 -2.62
N HIS A 133 10.66 -1.80 -1.77
CA HIS A 133 10.91 -1.58 -0.35
C HIS A 133 12.06 -0.59 -0.11
N GLN A 134 13.07 -0.63 -0.97
CA GLN A 134 14.22 0.28 -0.94
C GLN A 134 13.85 1.75 -1.16
N LEU A 135 12.72 2.05 -1.81
CA LEU A 135 12.26 3.44 -1.96
C LEU A 135 11.91 4.07 -0.61
N PHE A 136 11.56 3.27 0.39
CA PHE A 136 11.11 3.75 1.69
C PHE A 136 12.23 3.80 2.74
N ILE A 137 13.42 3.25 2.46
CA ILE A 137 14.49 3.09 3.45
C ILE A 137 15.72 3.87 2.98
N THR A 138 16.29 4.70 3.85
CA THR A 138 17.51 5.47 3.56
C THR A 138 18.80 4.73 3.94
N SER A 139 18.70 3.66 4.73
CA SER A 139 19.85 2.83 5.10
C SER A 139 20.17 1.77 4.03
N GLU A 140 21.44 1.39 3.91
CA GLU A 140 21.89 0.31 3.02
C GLU A 140 21.48 -1.09 3.49
N GLN A 141 20.63 -1.19 4.53
CA GLN A 141 20.22 -2.45 5.12
C GLN A 141 19.27 -3.23 4.21
N GLN A 142 19.28 -4.56 4.35
CA GLN A 142 18.31 -5.40 3.67
C GLN A 142 16.92 -5.09 4.25
N PRO A 143 15.89 -4.83 3.43
CA PRO A 143 14.55 -4.59 3.92
C PRO A 143 14.04 -5.78 4.72
N SER A 144 13.59 -5.51 5.93
CA SER A 144 12.85 -6.44 6.78
C SER A 144 11.53 -5.78 7.19
N LEU A 145 10.60 -6.58 7.69
CA LEU A 145 9.34 -6.05 8.19
C LEU A 145 9.57 -5.05 9.33
N ASP A 146 10.51 -5.34 10.23
CA ASP A 146 10.85 -4.46 11.37
C ASP A 146 11.47 -3.14 10.91
N ILE A 147 12.36 -3.17 9.91
CA ILE A 147 12.97 -1.95 9.35
C ILE A 147 11.89 -1.12 8.65
N LEU A 148 11.04 -1.76 7.82
CA LEU A 148 9.96 -1.05 7.13
C LEU A 148 8.96 -0.43 8.12
N TYR A 149 8.66 -1.12 9.22
CA TYR A 149 7.84 -0.53 10.26
C TYR A 149 8.55 0.60 10.98
N ASN A 150 9.79 0.45 11.41
CA ASN A 150 10.39 1.39 12.37
C ASN A 150 11.19 2.52 11.72
N GLU A 151 11.83 2.27 10.58
CA GLU A 151 12.85 3.14 9.99
C GLU A 151 12.48 3.68 8.60
N SER A 152 11.36 3.25 8.02
CA SER A 152 10.95 3.76 6.71
C SER A 152 10.42 5.19 6.73
N ASN A 153 10.36 5.82 5.54
CA ASN A 153 9.80 7.14 5.33
C ASN A 153 8.62 7.09 4.36
N PRO A 154 7.62 7.97 4.51
CA PRO A 154 6.62 8.19 3.47
C PRO A 154 7.29 8.65 2.18
N ILE A 155 6.72 8.23 1.05
CA ILE A 155 7.15 8.71 -0.27
C ILE A 155 5.97 9.34 -1.01
N TYR A 156 6.26 10.29 -1.88
CA TYR A 156 5.29 10.74 -2.87
C TYR A 156 5.49 9.98 -4.17
N SER A 157 4.45 9.30 -4.63
CA SER A 157 4.44 8.57 -5.90
C SER A 157 3.54 9.27 -6.91
N PHE A 158 3.97 9.35 -8.16
CA PHE A 158 3.23 10.04 -9.21
C PHE A 158 3.58 9.52 -10.61
N SER A 159 2.78 9.93 -11.58
CA SER A 159 2.99 9.68 -12.99
C SER A 159 3.46 10.96 -13.67
N SER A 160 4.75 11.03 -13.97
CA SER A 160 5.37 12.11 -14.75
C SER A 160 4.96 12.04 -16.22
N TYR A 161 4.65 10.84 -16.71
CA TYR A 161 4.13 10.63 -18.06
C TYR A 161 3.32 9.33 -18.15
N GLY A 162 2.43 9.28 -19.15
CA GLY A 162 1.60 8.10 -19.40
C GLY A 162 0.49 7.91 -18.38
N ARG A 163 0.18 6.65 -18.08
CA ARG A 163 -0.93 6.27 -17.16
C ARG A 163 -0.45 5.57 -15.89
N PHE A 164 0.77 5.08 -15.86
CA PHE A 164 1.32 4.32 -14.75
C PHE A 164 2.16 5.24 -13.85
N VAL A 165 2.21 4.93 -12.56
CA VAL A 165 3.15 5.56 -11.64
C VAL A 165 4.56 5.16 -12.06
N ASN A 166 5.44 6.15 -12.14
CA ASN A 166 6.79 5.97 -12.63
C ASN A 166 7.81 6.88 -11.95
N SER A 167 7.39 7.75 -11.05
CA SER A 167 8.27 8.66 -10.33
C SER A 167 7.95 8.65 -8.84
N PHE A 168 9.01 8.74 -8.03
CA PHE A 168 8.98 8.62 -6.58
C PHE A 168 9.87 9.69 -5.96
N MET A 169 9.33 10.45 -5.02
CA MET A 169 10.05 11.43 -4.23
C MET A 169 10.14 10.89 -2.81
N ILE A 170 11.35 10.57 -2.36
CA ILE A 170 11.60 9.80 -1.12
C ILE A 170 11.63 10.70 0.11
N ASP A 171 12.12 11.93 -0.04
CA ASP A 171 12.10 12.93 1.01
C ASP A 171 10.96 13.92 0.74
N CYS A 172 9.90 13.82 1.53
CA CYS A 172 8.73 14.68 1.39
C CYS A 172 9.01 16.13 1.81
N ASP A 173 10.10 16.38 2.54
CA ASP A 173 10.53 17.70 2.99
C ASP A 173 11.67 18.26 2.11
N ASN A 174 12.46 17.38 1.48
CA ASN A 174 13.47 17.73 0.49
C ASN A 174 13.08 17.32 -0.95
N TYR A 175 12.50 18.28 -1.66
CA TYR A 175 11.98 18.14 -3.03
C TYR A 175 13.06 18.02 -4.12
N GLU A 176 14.33 17.89 -3.75
CA GLU A 176 15.45 17.92 -4.69
C GLU A 176 15.65 16.59 -5.42
N HIS A 177 15.21 15.45 -4.88
CA HIS A 177 15.53 14.15 -5.46
C HIS A 177 14.29 13.33 -5.84
N ILE A 178 14.21 12.97 -7.12
CA ILE A 178 13.15 12.12 -7.67
C ILE A 178 13.80 10.88 -8.28
N ILE A 179 13.30 9.71 -7.92
CA ILE A 179 13.62 8.45 -8.60
C ILE A 179 12.57 8.19 -9.68
N GLU A 180 13.02 7.98 -10.92
CA GLU A 180 12.15 7.72 -12.08
C GLU A 180 12.46 6.36 -12.74
N ILE A 181 11.42 5.59 -13.04
CA ILE A 181 11.50 4.38 -13.86
C ILE A 181 11.61 4.79 -15.33
N ASP A 182 12.57 4.22 -16.08
CA ASP A 182 12.76 4.49 -17.51
C ASP A 182 11.52 4.10 -18.32
N LYS A 183 11.15 4.92 -19.31
CA LYS A 183 10.03 4.73 -20.25
C LYS A 183 9.96 3.33 -20.85
N LYS A 184 11.11 2.70 -21.10
CA LYS A 184 11.18 1.36 -21.71
C LYS A 184 10.74 0.26 -20.74
N ASP A 185 10.82 0.49 -19.43
CA ASP A 185 10.61 -0.49 -18.38
C ASP A 185 9.14 -0.51 -17.88
N SER A 186 8.21 -0.55 -18.83
CA SER A 186 6.76 -0.47 -18.55
C SER A 186 6.23 -1.60 -17.66
N GLU A 187 6.94 -2.73 -17.61
CA GLU A 187 6.62 -3.88 -16.76
C GLU A 187 6.83 -3.54 -15.27
N ILE A 188 7.89 -2.79 -14.94
CA ILE A 188 8.15 -2.30 -13.57
C ILE A 188 7.04 -1.34 -13.14
N MET A 189 6.67 -0.42 -14.02
CA MET A 189 5.60 0.56 -13.75
C MET A 189 4.25 -0.12 -13.48
N ARG A 190 3.95 -1.21 -14.19
CA ARG A 190 2.73 -2.02 -13.95
C ARG A 190 2.81 -2.78 -12.62
N PHE A 191 4.00 -3.27 -12.29
CA PHE A 191 4.21 -4.07 -11.10
C PHE A 191 4.07 -3.26 -9.80
N TRP A 192 4.29 -1.94 -9.85
CA TRP A 192 3.99 -1.03 -8.75
C TRP A 192 2.53 -1.15 -8.25
N ASP A 193 1.55 -1.27 -9.16
CA ASP A 193 0.14 -1.39 -8.74
C ASP A 193 -0.11 -2.70 -7.97
N VAL A 194 0.59 -3.77 -8.34
CA VAL A 194 0.55 -5.06 -7.62
C VAL A 194 1.20 -4.92 -6.25
N TYR A 195 2.37 -4.26 -6.18
CA TYR A 195 3.08 -3.98 -4.94
C TYR A 195 2.21 -3.22 -3.94
N ILE A 196 1.55 -2.15 -4.38
CA ILE A 196 0.63 -1.38 -3.53
C ILE A 196 -0.57 -2.22 -3.12
N LYS A 197 -1.19 -2.92 -4.07
CA LYS A 197 -2.38 -3.73 -3.78
C LYS A 197 -2.10 -4.80 -2.72
N TRP A 198 -0.94 -5.44 -2.78
CA TRP A 198 -0.49 -6.40 -1.77
C TRP A 198 -0.23 -5.72 -0.43
N GLY A 199 0.53 -4.62 -0.42
CA GLY A 199 0.83 -3.88 0.80
C GLY A 199 -0.44 -3.44 1.55
N GLU A 200 -1.43 -2.92 0.83
CA GLU A 200 -2.74 -2.55 1.39
C GLU A 200 -3.51 -3.78 1.91
N THR A 201 -3.59 -4.85 1.12
CA THR A 201 -4.34 -6.08 1.48
C THR A 201 -3.74 -6.78 2.70
N LEU A 202 -2.42 -6.70 2.88
CA LEU A 202 -1.68 -7.25 4.02
C LEU A 202 -1.69 -6.31 5.24
N GLY A 203 -2.32 -5.13 5.14
CA GLY A 203 -2.39 -4.14 6.21
C GLY A 203 -1.05 -3.49 6.53
N LEU A 204 -0.13 -3.42 5.56
CA LEU A 204 1.22 -2.86 5.72
C LEU A 204 1.31 -1.42 5.24
N ILE A 205 0.70 -1.12 4.10
CA ILE A 205 0.83 0.17 3.40
C ILE A 205 -0.51 0.88 3.39
N GLU A 206 -0.46 2.21 3.51
CA GLU A 206 -1.55 3.12 3.17
C GLU A 206 -1.14 4.04 2.02
N LYS A 207 -2.09 4.31 1.12
CA LYS A 207 -1.93 5.21 -0.02
C LYS A 207 -3.09 6.18 -0.07
N PHE A 208 -2.78 7.47 -0.20
CA PHE A 208 -3.81 8.51 -0.30
C PHE A 208 -3.45 9.59 -1.33
N PRO A 209 -4.45 10.17 -2.02
CA PRO A 209 -4.21 11.23 -2.98
C PRO A 209 -3.84 12.55 -2.29
N LEU A 210 -2.69 13.14 -2.67
CA LEU A 210 -2.20 14.39 -2.06
C LEU A 210 -3.09 15.61 -2.35
N LYS A 211 -3.87 15.55 -3.44
CA LYS A 211 -4.86 16.58 -3.78
C LYS A 211 -5.96 16.73 -2.72
N ALA A 212 -6.20 15.72 -1.89
CA ALA A 212 -7.13 15.83 -0.75
C ALA A 212 -6.58 16.72 0.38
N TRP A 213 -5.26 16.94 0.42
CA TRP A 213 -4.60 17.88 1.32
C TRP A 213 -4.25 19.22 0.65
N GLY A 214 -4.80 19.49 -0.55
CA GLY A 214 -4.46 20.70 -1.32
C GLY A 214 -3.01 20.73 -1.80
N ILE A 215 -2.36 19.58 -1.96
CA ILE A 215 -0.95 19.51 -2.40
C ILE A 215 -0.88 19.22 -3.89
N HIS A 216 -0.10 20.04 -4.58
CA HIS A 216 0.04 20.05 -6.02
C HIS A 216 1.49 20.15 -6.44
N PHE A 217 1.86 19.51 -7.56
CA PHE A 217 3.17 19.66 -8.18
C PHE A 217 3.13 20.64 -9.35
N ILE A 218 4.24 21.32 -9.58
CA ILE A 218 4.53 22.14 -10.74
C ILE A 218 5.79 21.57 -11.42
N PRO A 219 5.73 21.11 -12.68
CA PRO A 219 4.54 20.97 -13.52
C PRO A 219 3.53 19.96 -12.95
N SER A 220 2.28 20.07 -13.39
CA SER A 220 1.19 19.18 -12.95
C SER A 220 1.43 17.74 -13.37
N VAL A 221 1.26 16.81 -12.42
CA VAL A 221 1.45 15.36 -12.61
C VAL A 221 0.14 14.61 -12.38
N LYS A 222 0.07 13.35 -12.84
CA LYS A 222 -1.08 12.48 -12.59
C LYS A 222 -0.82 11.56 -11.41
N SER A 223 -1.90 11.08 -10.79
CA SER A 223 -1.85 10.07 -9.73
C SER A 223 -0.87 10.41 -8.60
N LEU A 224 -0.83 11.68 -8.17
CA LEU A 224 0.01 12.13 -7.07
C LEU A 224 -0.55 11.61 -5.73
N ASN A 225 0.18 10.71 -5.09
CA ASN A 225 -0.22 10.08 -3.84
C ASN A 225 0.93 10.06 -2.83
N ILE A 226 0.60 10.17 -1.55
CA ILE A 226 1.48 9.75 -0.46
C ILE A 226 1.31 8.25 -0.24
N VAL A 227 2.42 7.55 -0.02
CA VAL A 227 2.47 6.12 0.27
C VAL A 227 3.41 5.92 1.45
N TYR A 228 3.00 5.12 2.44
CA TYR A 228 3.83 4.84 3.60
C TYR A 228 3.51 3.50 4.23
N TYR A 229 4.51 2.91 4.90
CA TYR A 229 4.31 1.80 5.81
C TYR A 229 3.70 2.31 7.11
N LYS A 230 2.49 1.86 7.42
CA LYS A 230 1.73 2.37 8.55
C LYS A 230 2.17 1.74 9.87
N LYS A 231 2.16 2.53 10.94
CA LYS A 231 2.32 2.09 12.33
C LYS A 231 0.99 2.11 13.05
N SER A 232 0.81 1.18 13.97
CA SER A 232 -0.26 1.30 14.95
C SER A 232 0.07 2.39 15.96
N MET A 233 -0.91 3.23 16.29
CA MET A 233 -0.72 4.27 17.31
C MET A 233 -0.61 3.65 18.72
N PRO A 234 0.43 3.97 19.52
CA PRO A 234 0.52 3.52 20.90
C PRO A 234 -0.67 4.01 21.73
N ARG A 235 -1.19 3.18 22.64
CA ARG A 235 -2.36 3.52 23.48
C ARG A 235 -2.17 4.81 24.28
N ASN A 236 -0.94 5.05 24.75
CA ASN A 236 -0.54 6.20 25.55
C ASN A 236 -0.11 7.42 24.71
N TYR A 237 -0.02 7.31 23.39
CA TYR A 237 0.23 8.47 22.54
C TYR A 237 -0.90 9.49 22.70
N SER A 238 -0.60 10.79 22.71
CA SER A 238 -1.62 11.83 22.70
C SER A 238 -1.50 12.72 21.48
N ILE A 239 -2.59 12.84 20.72
CA ILE A 239 -2.63 13.72 19.55
C ILE A 239 -2.69 15.17 20.01
N PHE A 240 -3.40 15.48 21.09
CA PHE A 240 -3.42 16.83 21.65
C PHE A 240 -2.04 17.30 22.13
N ASP A 241 -1.26 16.43 22.78
CA ASP A 241 0.13 16.78 23.16
C ASP A 241 1.02 16.97 21.93
N PHE A 242 0.84 16.14 20.90
CA PHE A 242 1.53 16.34 19.61
C PHE A 242 1.16 17.69 18.98
N ILE A 243 -0.13 18.03 18.93
CA ILE A 243 -0.61 19.30 18.38
C ILE A 243 -0.02 20.47 19.15
N ASP A 244 -0.02 20.43 20.49
CA ASP A 244 0.52 21.52 21.30
C ASP A 244 2.02 21.79 21.04
N ASN A 245 2.78 20.75 20.68
CA ASN A 245 4.20 20.88 20.34
C ASN A 245 4.44 21.35 18.90
N GLU A 246 3.53 21.05 17.98
CA GLU A 246 3.73 21.21 16.53
C GLU A 246 2.91 22.38 15.93
N TYR A 247 1.84 22.82 16.60
CA TYR A 247 0.95 23.89 16.15
C TYR A 247 0.83 25.00 17.18
N GLN A 248 1.01 26.23 16.71
CA GLN A 248 0.73 27.44 17.49
C GLN A 248 -0.65 28.04 17.22
N ALA A 249 -1.36 27.54 16.20
CA ALA A 249 -2.66 28.08 15.81
C ALA A 249 -3.77 27.68 16.79
N GLU A 250 -4.65 28.62 17.12
CA GLU A 250 -5.84 28.34 17.94
C GLU A 250 -6.91 27.55 17.18
N TYR A 251 -6.97 27.71 15.86
CA TYR A 251 -7.95 27.03 15.00
C TYR A 251 -7.23 26.11 14.03
N ILE A 252 -7.48 24.81 14.16
CA ILE A 252 -6.66 23.78 13.52
C ILE A 252 -7.54 22.93 12.61
N TYR A 253 -7.13 22.81 11.36
CA TYR A 253 -7.83 21.98 10.37
C TYR A 253 -7.39 20.52 10.51
N ILE A 254 -8.35 19.60 10.67
CA ILE A 254 -8.06 18.19 10.96
C ILE A 254 -7.19 17.52 9.88
N PRO A 255 -7.43 17.71 8.57
CA PRO A 255 -6.55 17.18 7.53
C PRO A 255 -5.08 17.58 7.67
N ASP A 256 -4.79 18.78 8.17
CA ASP A 256 -3.40 19.24 8.35
C ASP A 256 -2.72 18.45 9.47
N ILE A 257 -3.42 18.19 10.59
CA ILE A 257 -2.94 17.34 11.68
C ILE A 257 -2.68 15.91 11.18
N ILE A 258 -3.64 15.34 10.45
CA ILE A 258 -3.52 14.00 9.88
C ILE A 258 -2.29 13.91 8.97
N LYS A 259 -2.08 14.91 8.11
CA LYS A 259 -0.92 14.97 7.23
C LYS A 259 0.36 14.93 8.06
N LEU A 260 0.51 15.77 9.08
CA LEU A 260 1.71 15.80 9.90
C LEU A 260 1.96 14.49 10.65
N LEU A 261 0.91 13.89 11.23
CA LEU A 261 1.04 12.59 11.90
C LEU A 261 1.44 11.47 10.92
N ILE A 262 0.91 11.47 9.70
CA ILE A 262 1.33 10.51 8.67
C ILE A 262 2.78 10.77 8.24
N SER A 263 3.13 12.03 7.97
CA SER A 263 4.46 12.42 7.49
C SER A 263 5.56 12.13 8.52
N LYS A 264 5.31 12.42 9.80
CA LYS A 264 6.30 12.29 10.89
C LYS A 264 6.26 10.92 11.57
N GLU A 265 5.06 10.47 11.92
CA GLU A 265 4.87 9.30 12.79
C GLU A 265 4.41 8.05 12.03
N ARG A 266 3.89 8.22 10.81
CA ARG A 266 3.36 7.15 9.95
C ARG A 266 2.21 6.36 10.58
N PHE A 267 1.46 6.96 11.51
CA PHE A 267 0.32 6.27 12.09
C PHE A 267 -0.75 5.99 11.05
N SER A 268 -1.47 4.88 11.23
CA SER A 268 -2.61 4.55 10.37
C SER A 268 -3.66 5.65 10.42
N LEU A 269 -4.28 5.96 9.29
CA LEU A 269 -5.33 6.99 9.21
C LEU A 269 -6.49 6.65 10.16
N GLU A 270 -6.84 5.37 10.25
CA GLU A 270 -7.90 4.88 11.14
C GLU A 270 -7.58 5.15 12.61
N ASP A 271 -6.36 4.84 13.08
CA ASP A 271 -5.95 5.10 14.46
C ASP A 271 -5.97 6.60 14.78
N ILE A 272 -5.46 7.43 13.85
CA ILE A 272 -5.47 8.89 14.03
C ILE A 272 -6.92 9.38 14.20
N LYS A 273 -7.82 8.95 13.32
CA LYS A 273 -9.24 9.35 13.36
C LYS A 273 -9.93 8.88 14.64
N SER A 274 -9.74 7.62 15.03
CA SER A 274 -10.33 7.07 16.26
C SER A 274 -9.82 7.81 17.49
N LYS A 275 -8.50 8.02 17.57
CA LYS A 275 -7.87 8.67 18.72
C LYS A 275 -8.28 10.15 18.83
N LEU A 276 -8.38 10.87 17.72
CA LEU A 276 -8.86 12.26 17.69
C LEU A 276 -10.26 12.37 18.31
N VAL A 277 -11.19 11.49 17.92
CA VAL A 277 -12.55 11.46 18.48
C VAL A 277 -12.50 11.17 19.98
N ASP A 278 -11.75 10.15 20.38
CA ASP A 278 -11.65 9.76 21.78
C ASP A 278 -11.06 10.87 22.67
N GLU A 279 -10.06 11.62 22.17
CA GLU A 279 -9.47 12.74 22.91
C GLU A 279 -10.39 13.94 22.99
N CYS A 280 -11.13 14.24 21.91
CA CYS A 280 -12.17 15.28 21.94
C CYS A 280 -13.24 15.00 22.99
N VAL A 281 -13.64 13.72 23.15
CA VAL A 281 -14.63 13.31 24.16
C VAL A 281 -14.05 13.35 25.57
N ARG A 282 -12.81 12.88 25.76
CA ARG A 282 -12.19 12.74 27.10
C ARG A 282 -11.61 14.03 27.65
N MET A 283 -11.16 14.95 26.79
CA MET A 283 -10.48 16.19 27.15
C MET A 283 -11.15 17.43 26.51
N PRO A 284 -12.45 17.64 26.73
CA PRO A 284 -13.21 18.70 26.06
C PRO A 284 -12.79 20.12 26.47
N HIS A 285 -12.00 20.25 27.54
CA HIS A 285 -11.48 21.51 28.05
C HIS A 285 -10.20 21.97 27.33
N ARG A 286 -9.48 21.08 26.62
CA ARG A 286 -8.28 21.46 25.84
C ARG A 286 -8.64 21.93 24.44
N TYR A 287 -9.43 21.12 23.74
CA TYR A 287 -9.89 21.40 22.39
C TYR A 287 -11.38 21.15 22.25
N ARG A 288 -12.05 22.05 21.52
CA ARG A 288 -13.45 21.90 21.10
C ARG A 288 -13.50 21.43 19.65
N ALA A 289 -14.03 20.24 19.44
CA ALA A 289 -14.35 19.74 18.10
C ALA A 289 -15.40 20.62 17.41
N GLN A 290 -15.11 21.03 16.17
CA GLN A 290 -16.03 21.75 15.31
C GLN A 290 -16.58 20.80 14.25
N SER A 291 -17.87 20.53 14.34
CA SER A 291 -18.56 19.59 13.45
C SER A 291 -19.22 20.29 12.27
N THR A 292 -19.28 19.61 11.12
CA THR A 292 -20.09 20.00 9.98
C THR A 292 -20.93 18.82 9.47
N SER A 293 -21.99 19.15 8.72
CA SER A 293 -22.81 18.16 8.02
C SER A 293 -22.12 17.67 6.74
N ALA A 294 -22.38 16.42 6.35
CA ALA A 294 -21.82 15.80 5.14
C ALA A 294 -22.03 16.63 3.86
N ILE A 295 -23.12 17.41 3.77
CA ILE A 295 -23.40 18.26 2.61
C ILE A 295 -22.35 19.36 2.37
N PHE A 296 -21.58 19.71 3.40
CA PHE A 296 -20.53 20.74 3.33
C PHE A 296 -19.13 20.16 3.15
N VAL A 297 -19.00 18.82 3.14
CA VAL A 297 -17.73 18.13 2.97
C VAL A 297 -17.55 17.78 1.50
N GLN A 298 -16.42 18.19 0.92
CA GLN A 298 -16.08 17.79 -0.43
C GLN A 298 -15.81 16.29 -0.47
N LYS A 299 -16.49 15.57 -1.37
CA LYS A 299 -16.37 14.10 -1.51
C LYS A 299 -14.93 13.59 -1.63
N LYS A 300 -14.03 14.40 -2.21
CA LYS A 300 -12.61 14.06 -2.36
C LYS A 300 -11.79 14.09 -1.05
N GLU A 301 -12.31 14.73 -0.01
CA GLU A 301 -11.64 14.94 1.28
C GLU A 301 -12.36 14.23 2.44
N GLU A 302 -13.55 13.71 2.18
CA GLU A 302 -14.42 13.05 3.15
C GLU A 302 -13.71 11.98 3.98
N PHE A 303 -12.82 11.20 3.37
CA PHE A 303 -12.08 10.13 4.04
C PHE A 303 -11.14 10.65 5.15
N LEU A 304 -10.70 11.90 5.08
CA LEU A 304 -9.82 12.52 6.08
C LEU A 304 -10.56 12.93 7.35
N PHE A 305 -11.87 13.19 7.29
CA PHE A 305 -12.58 13.68 8.45
C PHE A 305 -13.05 12.54 9.37
N PRO A 306 -12.75 12.59 10.68
CA PRO A 306 -13.34 11.69 11.65
C PRO A 306 -14.84 11.97 11.84
N LEU A 307 -15.58 10.92 12.16
CA LEU A 307 -17.00 10.98 12.49
C LEU A 307 -17.19 10.95 14.01
N MET A 308 -18.05 11.82 14.52
CA MET A 308 -18.51 11.79 15.89
C MET A 308 -20.04 11.72 15.88
N GLY A 309 -20.58 10.52 16.08
CA GLY A 309 -21.98 10.24 15.75
C GLY A 309 -22.20 10.36 14.24
N ASN A 310 -23.10 11.26 13.83
CA ASN A 310 -23.49 11.43 12.42
C ASN A 310 -22.89 12.68 11.76
N THR A 311 -21.93 13.35 12.41
CA THR A 311 -21.32 14.58 11.89
C THR A 311 -19.81 14.43 11.74
N TYR A 312 -19.27 15.14 10.75
CA TYR A 312 -17.83 15.18 10.50
C TYR A 312 -17.18 16.23 11.37
N ILE A 313 -16.10 15.87 12.08
CA ILE A 313 -15.26 16.85 12.75
C ILE A 313 -14.25 17.38 11.72
N THR A 314 -14.31 18.67 11.45
CA THR A 314 -13.45 19.32 10.44
C THR A 314 -12.32 20.12 11.05
N HIS A 315 -12.54 20.68 12.23
CA HIS A 315 -11.57 21.52 12.90
C HIS A 315 -11.56 21.28 14.41
N LEU A 316 -10.47 21.68 15.04
CA LEU A 316 -10.32 21.81 16.48
C LEU A 316 -10.12 23.28 16.82
N LEU A 317 -10.87 23.75 17.82
CA LEU A 317 -10.63 25.05 18.45
C LEU A 317 -9.92 24.83 19.77
N LYS A 318 -8.69 25.32 19.91
CA LYS A 318 -7.93 25.35 21.16
C LYS A 318 -8.62 26.29 22.15
N LEU A 319 -8.80 25.85 23.39
CA LEU A 319 -9.53 26.59 24.43
C LEU A 319 -8.62 27.22 25.50
N SER A 320 -7.31 26.96 25.43
CA SER A 320 -6.30 27.45 26.37
C SER A 320 -4.95 27.67 25.69
#